data_AF-A0ABD0M2L4-F1
#
_entry.id   AF-A0ABD0M2L4-F1
#
_cell.length_a   1.000
_cell.length_b   1.000
_cell.length_c   1.000
_cell.angle_alpha   90.00
_cell.angle_beta   90.00
_cell.angle_gamma   90.00
#
_symmetry.space_group_name_H-M   'P 1'
#
loop_
_entity.id
_entity.type
_entity.pdbx_description
1 polymer ?
#
loop_
_entity_poly.entity_id
_entity_poly.type
_entity_poly.pdbx_seq_one_letter_code
_entity_poly.pdbx_strand_id
1 'polypeptide(L)'
;MDEKEQKLRLTLEKNLQKAFKIVQLSLVSLEATLKDSSAKVSSLVNLLEQYEICHAVDQRQIPFHNSFPDLRLRLLVKLSTDISDKQDELRRMM
;
A
#
# COMPACT_ATOMS: atom_id res chain seq x y z
N MET A 1 -40.03 37.41 1.57
CA MET A 1 -38.63 37.11 1.22
C MET A 1 -38.30 37.88 -0.02
N ASP A 2 -37.18 38.59 -0.01
CA ASP A 2 -36.71 39.38 -1.14
C ASP A 2 -36.19 38.44 -2.26
N GLU A 3 -36.45 38.75 -3.52
CA GLU A 3 -36.08 37.90 -4.67
C GLU A 3 -34.56 37.64 -4.72
N LYS A 4 -33.79 38.62 -4.22
CA LYS A 4 -32.35 38.55 -4.03
C LYS A 4 -31.94 37.51 -2.99
N GLU A 5 -32.67 37.41 -1.89
CA GLU A 5 -32.42 36.44 -0.82
C GLU A 5 -32.67 35.00 -1.30
N GLN A 6 -33.70 34.81 -2.11
CA GLN A 6 -34.06 33.51 -2.68
C GLN A 6 -33.00 33.02 -3.69
N LYS A 7 -32.47 33.92 -4.53
CA LYS A 7 -31.35 33.61 -5.44
C LYS A 7 -30.06 33.25 -4.68
N LEU A 8 -29.80 33.93 -3.56
CA LEU A 8 -28.62 33.66 -2.73
C LEU A 8 -28.69 32.28 -2.07
N ARG A 9 -29.85 31.91 -1.51
CA ARG A 9 -30.09 30.58 -0.92
C ARG A 9 -29.90 29.46 -1.94
N LEU A 10 -30.48 29.59 -3.13
CA LEU A 10 -30.32 28.61 -4.22
C LEU A 10 -28.86 28.46 -4.66
N THR A 11 -28.12 29.57 -4.69
CA THR A 11 -26.69 29.56 -5.05
C THR A 11 -25.86 28.84 -3.98
N LEU A 12 -26.13 29.14 -2.71
CA LEU A 12 -25.49 28.48 -1.57
C LEU A 12 -25.76 26.98 -1.58
N GLU A 13 -27.02 26.57 -1.77
CA GLU A 13 -27.42 25.17 -1.82
C GLU A 13 -26.69 24.42 -2.94
N LYS A 14 -26.64 24.98 -4.16
CA LYS A 14 -25.89 24.40 -5.28
C LYS A 14 -24.40 24.27 -4.99
N ASN A 15 -23.79 25.25 -4.33
CA ASN A 15 -22.37 25.20 -3.98
C ASN A 15 -22.10 24.15 -2.91
N LEU A 16 -22.97 24.03 -1.90
CA LEU A 16 -22.90 22.98 -0.89
C LEU A 16 -23.03 21.61 -1.53
N GLN A 17 -24.02 21.40 -2.39
CA GLN A 17 -24.21 20.12 -3.11
C GLN A 17 -22.96 19.74 -3.93
N LYS A 18 -22.34 20.70 -4.63
CA LYS A 18 -21.09 20.46 -5.35
C LYS A 18 -19.95 20.07 -4.41
N ALA A 19 -19.78 20.81 -3.31
CA ALA A 19 -18.75 20.53 -2.32
C ALA A 19 -18.91 19.13 -1.70
N PHE A 20 -20.13 18.78 -1.28
CA PHE A 20 -20.42 17.44 -0.74
C PHE A 20 -20.16 16.34 -1.76
N LYS A 21 -20.53 16.55 -3.03
CA LYS A 21 -20.24 15.58 -4.10
C LYS A 21 -18.74 15.37 -4.30
N ILE A 22 -17.95 16.44 -4.25
CA ILE A 22 -16.48 16.35 -4.33
C ILE A 22 -15.94 15.54 -3.14
N VAL A 23 -16.37 15.86 -1.92
CA VAL A 23 -15.95 15.14 -0.71
C VAL A 23 -16.30 13.65 -0.81
N GLN A 24 -17.52 13.32 -1.27
CA GLN A 24 -17.95 11.94 -1.43
C GLN A 24 -17.08 11.17 -2.43
N LEU A 25 -16.74 11.78 -3.58
CA LEU A 25 -15.86 11.16 -4.58
C LEU A 25 -14.44 10.97 -4.04
N SER A 26 -13.90 11.96 -3.32
CA SER A 26 -12.59 11.86 -2.67
C SER A 26 -12.56 10.75 -1.61
N LEU A 27 -13.65 10.57 -0.86
CA LEU A 27 -13.76 9.53 0.17
C LEU A 27 -13.70 8.13 -0.45
N VAL A 28 -14.43 7.90 -1.54
CA VAL A 28 -14.37 6.63 -2.28
C VAL A 28 -12.95 6.35 -2.81
N SER A 29 -12.28 7.37 -3.34
CA SER A 29 -10.89 7.25 -3.80
C SER A 29 -9.92 6.93 -2.66
N LEU A 30 -10.10 7.55 -1.50
CA LEU A 30 -9.28 7.31 -0.31
C LEU A 30 -9.49 5.90 0.25
N GLU A 31 -10.74 5.43 0.31
CA GLU A 31 -11.05 4.05 0.74
C GLU A 31 -10.42 3.01 -0.18
N ALA A 32 -10.48 3.23 -1.50
CA ALA A 32 -9.81 2.36 -2.48
C ALA A 32 -8.29 2.35 -2.27
N THR A 33 -7.69 3.53 -2.07
CA THR A 33 -6.25 3.67 -1.82
C THR A 33 -5.84 3.01 -0.50
N LEU A 34 -6.64 3.16 0.56
CA LEU A 34 -6.42 2.51 1.85
C LEU A 34 -6.46 0.99 1.73
N LYS A 35 -7.43 0.46 0.98
CA LYS A 35 -7.54 -0.99 0.76
C LYS A 35 -6.33 -1.55 0.01
N ASP A 36 -5.91 -0.90 -1.08
CA ASP A 36 -4.76 -1.37 -1.87
C ASP A 36 -3.44 -1.25 -1.09
N SER A 37 -3.22 -0.11 -0.42
CA SER A 37 -2.02 0.10 0.41
C SER A 37 -1.95 -0.89 1.58
N SER A 38 -3.06 -1.19 2.24
CA SER A 38 -3.12 -2.18 3.32
C SER A 38 -2.69 -3.58 2.84
N ALA A 39 -3.16 -4.02 1.67
CA ALA A 39 -2.76 -5.30 1.08
C ALA A 39 -1.26 -5.35 0.78
N LYS A 40 -0.70 -4.26 0.23
CA LYS A 40 0.74 -4.15 -0.06
C LYS A 40 1.60 -4.13 1.20
N VAL A 41 1.15 -3.42 2.25
CA VAL A 41 1.83 -3.41 3.56
C VAL A 41 1.84 -4.82 4.15
N SER A 42 0.73 -5.55 4.12
CA SER A 42 0.69 -6.95 4.58
C SER A 42 1.63 -7.85 3.79
N SER A 43 1.69 -7.70 2.46
CA SER A 43 2.65 -8.42 1.63
C SER A 43 4.11 -8.09 2.00
N LEU A 44 4.41 -6.83 2.32
CA LEU A 44 5.76 -6.41 2.72
C LEU A 44 6.15 -7.01 4.08
N VAL A 45 5.23 -7.05 5.04
CA VAL A 45 5.45 -7.71 6.34
C VAL A 45 5.82 -9.18 6.13
N ASN A 46 5.06 -9.90 5.30
CA ASN A 46 5.35 -11.31 5.00
C ASN A 46 6.75 -11.51 4.38
N LEU A 47 7.20 -10.60 3.50
CA LEU A 47 8.53 -10.67 2.90
C LEU A 47 9.64 -10.41 3.93
N LEU A 48 9.43 -9.47 4.86
CA LEU A 48 10.36 -9.19 5.95
C LEU A 48 10.48 -10.39 6.89
N GLU A 49 9.37 -11.01 7.27
CA GLU A 49 9.37 -12.23 8.08
C GLU A 49 10.12 -13.37 7.37
N GLN A 50 9.90 -13.58 6.08
CA GLN A 50 10.63 -14.58 5.29
C GLN A 50 12.14 -14.29 5.25
N TYR A 51 12.51 -13.01 5.12
CA TYR A 51 13.90 -12.59 5.13
C TYR A 51 14.56 -12.88 6.48
N GLU A 52 13.90 -12.54 7.58
CA GLU A 52 14.37 -12.83 8.95
C GLU A 52 14.53 -14.32 9.19
N ILE A 53 13.53 -15.12 8.81
CA ILE A 53 13.59 -16.60 8.91
C ILE A 53 14.76 -17.13 8.09
N CYS A 54 14.87 -16.75 6.82
CA CYS A 54 15.96 -17.20 5.94
C CYS A 54 17.34 -16.81 6.49
N HIS A 55 17.43 -15.63 7.11
CA HIS A 55 18.65 -15.16 7.76
C HIS A 55 18.96 -15.94 9.04
N ALA A 56 17.96 -16.38 9.80
CA ALA A 56 18.15 -17.12 11.05
C ALA A 56 18.51 -18.60 10.87
N VAL A 57 18.23 -19.21 9.71
CA VAL A 57 18.55 -20.63 9.46
C VAL A 57 20.06 -20.87 9.37
N ASP A 58 20.55 -21.85 10.14
CA ASP A 58 21.90 -22.39 10.01
C ASP A 58 22.04 -23.14 8.67
N GLN A 59 23.02 -22.77 7.86
CA GLN A 59 23.30 -23.39 6.57
C GLN A 59 23.45 -24.91 6.64
N ARG A 60 23.99 -25.44 7.75
CA ARG A 60 24.18 -26.89 7.94
C ARG A 60 22.87 -27.64 8.11
N GLN A 61 21.79 -26.95 8.44
CA GLN A 61 20.45 -27.51 8.59
C GLN A 61 19.63 -27.44 7.29
N ILE A 62 20.13 -26.75 6.27
CA ILE A 62 19.43 -26.61 4.98
C ILE A 62 19.57 -27.92 4.20
N PRO A 63 18.45 -28.59 3.85
CA PRO A 63 18.48 -29.73 2.96
C PRO A 63 19.22 -29.38 1.67
N PHE A 64 20.09 -30.26 1.20
CA PHE A 64 20.88 -30.07 -0.02
C PHE A 64 21.90 -28.92 0.01
N HIS A 65 22.30 -28.39 1.18
CA HIS A 65 23.36 -27.38 1.28
C HIS A 65 24.66 -27.79 0.55
N ASN A 66 25.01 -29.08 0.60
CA ASN A 66 26.19 -29.60 -0.11
C ASN A 66 26.05 -29.54 -1.64
N SER A 67 24.83 -29.67 -2.15
CA SER A 67 24.53 -29.59 -3.59
C SER A 67 24.32 -28.16 -4.07
N PHE A 68 23.83 -27.28 -3.18
CA PHE A 68 23.51 -25.88 -3.46
C PHE A 68 23.98 -24.98 -2.30
N PRO A 69 25.31 -24.74 -2.18
CA PRO A 69 25.88 -24.03 -1.04
C PRO A 69 25.48 -22.54 -1.00
N ASP A 70 25.10 -21.98 -2.16
CA ASP A 70 24.71 -20.58 -2.36
C ASP A 70 23.20 -20.34 -2.24
N LEU A 71 22.38 -21.39 -2.07
CA LEU A 71 20.91 -21.29 -2.10
C LEU A 71 20.38 -20.23 -1.12
N ARG A 72 20.86 -20.24 0.12
CA ARG A 72 20.46 -19.27 1.15
C ARG A 72 20.81 -17.84 0.74
N LEU A 73 22.04 -17.63 0.24
CA LEU A 73 22.50 -16.31 -0.19
C LEU A 73 21.63 -15.79 -1.35
N ARG A 74 21.36 -16.65 -2.33
CA ARG A 74 20.49 -16.31 -3.48
C ARG A 74 19.08 -15.98 -3.04
N LEU A 75 18.53 -16.72 -2.09
CA LEU A 75 17.19 -16.45 -1.56
C LEU A 75 17.15 -15.12 -0.81
N LEU A 76 18.16 -14.80 0.01
CA LEU A 76 18.27 -13.51 0.69
C LEU A 76 18.37 -12.33 -0.28
N VAL A 77 19.18 -12.46 -1.35
CA VAL A 77 19.29 -11.44 -2.40
C VAL A 77 17.95 -11.24 -3.11
N LYS A 78 17.26 -12.34 -3.42
CA LYS A 78 15.94 -12.27 -4.07
C LYS A 78 14.91 -11.59 -3.18
N LEU A 79 14.82 -11.99 -1.91
CA LEU A 79 13.94 -11.37 -0.92
C LEU A 79 14.25 -9.88 -0.72
N SER A 80 15.52 -9.51 -0.63
CA SER A 80 15.94 -8.10 -0.52
C SER A 80 15.52 -7.26 -1.73
N THR A 81 15.60 -7.83 -2.94
CA THR A 81 15.12 -7.21 -4.17
C THR A 81 13.60 -7.01 -4.13
N ASP A 82 12.86 -8.08 -3.81
CA ASP A 82 11.39 -8.05 -3.76
C ASP A 82 10.87 -7.08 -2.67
N ILE A 83 11.57 -6.98 -1.54
CA ILE A 83 11.32 -5.99 -0.48
C ILE A 83 11.52 -4.56 -1.01
N SER A 84 12.63 -4.29 -1.69
CA SER A 84 12.92 -2.96 -2.26
C SER A 84 11.87 -2.56 -3.30
N ASP A 85 11.54 -3.47 -4.21
CA ASP A 85 10.52 -3.24 -5.24
C ASP A 85 9.16 -2.90 -4.60
N LYS A 86 8.76 -3.62 -3.54
CA LYS A 86 7.52 -3.34 -2.82
C LYS A 86 7.55 -2.03 -2.04
N GLN A 87 8.69 -1.64 -1.46
CA GLN A 87 8.85 -0.33 -0.83
C GLN A 87 8.70 0.81 -1.85
N ASP A 88 9.29 0.66 -3.04
CA ASP A 88 9.19 1.66 -4.09
C ASP A 88 7.77 1.75 -4.67
N GLU A 89 7.06 0.64 -4.83
CA GLU A 89 5.65 0.64 -5.20
C GLU A 89 4.79 1.40 -4.17
N LEU A 90 5.01 1.18 -2.88
CA LEU A 90 4.28 1.88 -1.81
C LEU A 90 4.59 3.38 -1.81
N ARG A 91 5.86 3.77 -2.02
CA ARG A 91 6.26 5.19 -2.12
C ARG A 91 5.61 5.90 -3.30
N ARG A 92 5.38 5.22 -4.42
CA ARG A 92 4.72 5.80 -5.60
C ARG A 92 3.22 6.02 -5.42
N MET A 93 2.61 5.39 -4.42
CA MET A 93 1.18 5.54 -4.12
C MET A 93 0.87 6.67 -3.13
N MET A 94 1.89 7.14 -2.40
CA MET A 94 1.78 8.25 -1.45
C MET A 94 2.17 9.56 -2.13
#